data_AF-A0A937V965-F1
#
_entry.id   AF-A0A937V965-F1
#
_cell.length_a   1.000
_cell.length_b   1.000
_cell.length_c   1.000
_cell.angle_alpha   90.00
_cell.angle_beta   90.00
_cell.angle_gamma   90.00
#
_symmetry.space_group_name_H-M   'P 1'
#
loop_
_entity.id
_entity.type
_entity.pdbx_description
1 polymer ?
#
loop_
_entity_poly.entity_id
_entity_poly.type
_entity_poly.pdbx_seq_one_letter_code
_entity_poly.pdbx_strand_id
1 'polypeptide(L)'
;MATVEEQAQLLEAIRKGDRGKVRELVDADAGLLQARATSGESAVLLAVYHGQDTIAMDLVQAGAATDLHESAALGLSERVRARLREEPAAIDSYS
;
A
#
# COMPACT_ATOMS: atom_id res chain seq x y z
N MET A 1 -10.88 8.54 -13.01
CA MET A 1 -9.50 8.97 -12.72
C MET A 1 -9.57 9.66 -11.39
N ALA A 2 -9.05 9.03 -10.34
CA ALA A 2 -8.96 9.63 -9.01
C ALA A 2 -8.35 11.04 -9.10
N THR A 3 -9.01 11.99 -8.47
CA THR A 3 -8.55 13.37 -8.39
C THR A 3 -7.40 13.48 -7.38
N VAL A 4 -6.53 14.46 -7.56
CA VAL A 4 -5.41 14.75 -6.63
C VAL A 4 -5.92 14.99 -5.19
N GLU A 5 -7.13 15.51 -5.05
CA GLU A 5 -7.82 15.72 -3.78
C GLU A 5 -8.13 14.39 -3.07
N GLU A 6 -8.67 13.40 -3.78
CA GLU A 6 -9.01 12.08 -3.23
C GLU A 6 -7.75 11.29 -2.83
N GLN A 7 -6.67 11.43 -3.60
CA GLN A 7 -5.36 10.87 -3.25
C GLN A 7 -4.84 11.48 -1.94
N ALA A 8 -4.90 12.81 -1.79
CA ALA A 8 -4.51 13.48 -0.56
C ALA A 8 -5.37 13.05 0.64
N GLN A 9 -6.68 12.86 0.43
CA GLN A 9 -7.60 12.37 1.46
C GLN A 9 -7.28 10.94 1.89
N LEU A 10 -6.97 10.04 0.95
CA LEU A 10 -6.54 8.68 1.26
C LEU A 10 -5.28 8.69 2.12
N LEU A 11 -4.26 9.43 1.69
CA LEU A 11 -2.99 9.51 2.39
C LEU A 11 -3.16 10.09 3.80
N GLU A 12 -4.00 11.10 3.97
CA GLU A 12 -4.31 11.67 5.29
C GLU A 12 -5.08 10.69 6.18
N ALA A 13 -6.03 9.94 5.63
CA ALA A 13 -6.73 8.88 6.37
C ALA A 13 -5.76 7.79 6.84
N ILE A 14 -4.79 7.43 6.00
CA ILE A 14 -3.70 6.51 6.36
C ILE A 14 -2.87 7.09 7.51
N ARG A 15 -2.42 8.35 7.44
CA ARG A 15 -1.64 8.98 8.54
C ARG A 15 -2.39 8.98 9.87
N LYS A 16 -3.71 9.14 9.83
CA LYS A 16 -4.59 9.17 11.01
C LYS A 16 -4.95 7.77 11.52
N GLY A 17 -4.66 6.71 10.78
CA GLY A 17 -5.11 5.37 11.12
C GLY A 17 -6.62 5.15 10.91
N ASP A 18 -7.28 5.98 10.09
CA ASP A 18 -8.71 5.87 9.82
C ASP A 18 -8.98 4.81 8.75
N ARG A 19 -8.91 3.56 9.19
CA ARG A 19 -9.17 2.38 8.36
C ARG A 19 -10.54 2.42 7.66
N GLY A 20 -11.56 2.96 8.34
CA GLY A 20 -12.92 3.06 7.79
C GLY A 20 -12.94 3.99 6.58
N LYS A 21 -12.32 5.17 6.71
CA LYS A 21 -12.20 6.14 5.62
C LYS A 21 -11.33 5.62 4.47
N VAL A 22 -10.23 4.93 4.78
CA VAL A 22 -9.38 4.31 3.75
C VAL A 22 -10.20 3.33 2.91
N ARG A 23 -10.97 2.47 3.55
CA ARG A 23 -11.79 1.48 2.84
C ARG A 23 -12.89 2.11 2.00
N GLU A 24 -13.59 3.10 2.56
CA GLU A 24 -14.63 3.86 1.83
C GLU A 24 -14.07 4.49 0.54
N LEU A 25 -12.87 5.09 0.63
CA LEU A 25 -12.21 5.72 -0.51
C LEU A 25 -11.77 4.68 -1.54
N VAL A 26 -11.11 3.60 -1.12
CA VAL A 26 -10.66 2.53 -2.02
C VAL A 26 -11.83 1.80 -2.70
N ASP A 27 -12.94 1.57 -1.98
CA ASP A 27 -14.15 0.97 -2.52
C ASP A 27 -14.85 1.93 -3.53
N ALA A 28 -14.72 3.24 -3.34
CA ALA A 28 -15.26 4.25 -4.26
C ALA A 28 -14.42 4.38 -5.55
N ASP A 29 -13.09 4.37 -5.44
CA ASP A 29 -12.18 4.38 -6.59
C ASP A 29 -10.94 3.52 -6.33
N ALA A 30 -10.89 2.34 -6.95
CA ALA A 30 -9.74 1.44 -6.89
C ALA A 30 -8.45 2.06 -7.48
N GLY A 31 -8.55 3.11 -8.30
CA GLY A 31 -7.41 3.89 -8.79
C GLY A 31 -6.64 4.61 -7.68
N LEU A 32 -7.24 4.80 -6.50
CA LEU A 32 -6.59 5.37 -5.33
C LEU A 32 -5.53 4.45 -4.72
N LEU A 33 -5.54 3.16 -5.04
CA LEU A 33 -4.48 2.22 -4.65
C LEU A 33 -3.11 2.59 -5.23
N GLN A 34 -3.08 3.37 -6.32
CA GLN A 34 -1.87 3.89 -6.95
C GLN A 34 -1.49 5.29 -6.45
N ALA A 35 -2.18 5.80 -5.42
CA ALA A 35 -1.87 7.10 -4.85
C ALA A 35 -0.45 7.12 -4.27
N ARG A 36 0.28 8.19 -4.58
CA ARG A 36 1.61 8.47 -4.04
C ARG A 36 1.60 9.78 -3.28
N ALA A 37 2.32 9.81 -2.17
CA ALA A 37 2.57 11.03 -1.43
C ALA A 37 3.45 12.00 -2.23
N THR A 38 3.48 13.26 -1.81
CA THR A 38 4.30 14.31 -2.41
C THR A 38 5.79 13.99 -2.41
N SER A 39 6.23 13.15 -1.47
CA SER A 39 7.57 12.56 -1.32
C SER A 39 7.84 11.38 -2.27
N GLY A 40 6.83 10.89 -2.99
CA GLY A 40 6.92 9.73 -3.91
C GLY A 40 6.57 8.38 -3.28
N GLU A 41 6.31 8.34 -1.97
CA GLU A 41 5.97 7.14 -1.19
C GLU A 41 4.58 6.62 -1.58
N SER A 42 4.40 5.30 -1.71
CA SER A 42 3.06 4.74 -1.92
C SER A 42 2.18 4.87 -0.68
N ALA A 43 0.87 4.72 -0.86
CA ALA A 43 -0.09 4.59 0.24
C ALA A 43 0.30 3.47 1.23
N VAL A 44 0.86 2.36 0.74
CA VAL A 44 1.29 1.24 1.59
C VAL A 44 2.49 1.64 2.45
N LEU A 45 3.53 2.24 1.88
CA LEU A 45 4.70 2.69 2.64
C LEU A 45 4.35 3.77 3.66
N LEU A 46 3.43 4.67 3.31
CA LEU A 46 2.94 5.66 4.25
C LEU A 46 2.25 5.02 5.46
N ALA A 47 1.42 3.99 5.24
CA ALA A 47 0.78 3.27 6.34
C ALA A 47 1.83 2.67 7.29
N VAL A 48 2.91 2.13 6.74
CA VAL A 48 4.01 1.50 7.50
C VAL A 48 4.77 2.51 8.33
N TYR A 49 5.17 3.65 7.74
CA TYR A 49 5.86 4.69 8.48
C TYR A 49 5.04 5.24 9.65
N HIS A 50 3.71 5.24 9.51
CA HIS A 50 2.79 5.67 10.54
C HIS A 50 2.33 4.53 11.49
N GLY A 51 2.90 3.33 11.39
CA GLY A 51 2.60 2.18 12.25
C GLY A 51 1.19 1.59 12.04
N GLN A 52 0.61 1.77 10.87
CA GLN A 52 -0.75 1.37 10.52
C GLN A 52 -0.77 0.02 9.78
N ASP A 53 -0.23 -1.02 10.41
CA ASP A 53 -0.01 -2.34 9.79
C ASP A 53 -1.30 -2.96 9.22
N THR A 54 -2.43 -2.76 9.92
CA THR A 54 -3.73 -3.27 9.47
C THR A 54 -4.19 -2.57 8.18
N ILE A 55 -3.93 -1.27 8.06
CA ILE A 55 -4.27 -0.50 6.86
C ILE A 55 -3.34 -0.89 5.70
N ALA A 56 -2.05 -1.05 5.97
CA ALA A 56 -1.10 -1.55 4.98
C ALA A 56 -1.55 -2.92 4.42
N MET A 57 -1.98 -3.83 5.29
CA MET A 57 -2.51 -5.14 4.89
C MET A 57 -3.78 -5.03 4.04
N ASP A 58 -4.73 -4.18 4.42
CA ASP A 58 -5.96 -3.97 3.65
C ASP A 58 -5.65 -3.43 2.24
N LEU A 59 -4.71 -2.48 2.12
CA LEU A 59 -4.29 -1.92 0.84
C LEU A 59 -3.62 -2.98 -0.05
N VAL A 60 -2.76 -3.82 0.52
CA VAL A 60 -2.13 -4.94 -0.21
C VAL A 60 -3.18 -5.96 -0.65
N GLN A 61 -4.13 -6.31 0.21
CA GLN A 61 -5.24 -7.21 -0.14
C GLN A 61 -6.14 -6.63 -1.23
N ALA A 62 -6.30 -5.32 -1.28
CA ALA A 62 -7.02 -4.62 -2.32
C ALA A 62 -6.24 -4.53 -3.66
N GLY A 63 -4.96 -4.94 -3.68
CA GLY A 63 -4.13 -4.95 -4.88
C GLY A 63 -3.30 -3.69 -5.11
N ALA A 64 -3.00 -2.93 -4.05
CA ALA A 64 -2.03 -1.84 -4.14
C ALA A 64 -0.67 -2.35 -4.63
N ALA A 65 -0.06 -1.59 -5.55
CA ALA A 65 1.30 -1.88 -5.99
C ALA A 65 2.25 -1.63 -4.83
N THR A 66 2.99 -2.67 -4.44
CA THR A 66 4.09 -2.57 -3.48
C THR A 66 5.41 -2.77 -4.19
N ASP A 67 6.32 -1.82 -4.04
CA ASP A 67 7.69 -1.96 -4.50
C ASP A 67 8.46 -2.97 -3.62
N LEU A 68 9.45 -3.66 -4.19
CA LEU A 68 10.28 -4.66 -3.49
C LEU A 68 10.95 -4.08 -2.23
N HIS A 69 11.26 -2.79 -2.25
CA HIS A 69 11.81 -2.05 -1.11
C HIS A 69 10.79 -1.82 -0.01
N GLU A 70 9.52 -1.58 -0.35
CA GLU A 70 8.43 -1.42 0.60
C GLU A 70 8.15 -2.75 1.30
N SER A 71 8.18 -3.85 0.53
CA SER A 71 8.10 -5.22 1.06
C SER A 71 9.22 -5.55 2.06
N ALA A 72 10.42 -4.99 1.87
CA ALA A 72 11.54 -5.16 2.79
C ALA A 72 11.40 -4.29 4.06
N ALA A 73 10.93 -3.05 3.91
CA ALA A 73 10.71 -2.12 5.03
C ALA A 73 9.56 -2.56 5.95
N LEU A 74 8.55 -3.22 5.39
CA LEU A 74 7.35 -3.73 6.05
C LEU A 74 7.59 -4.79 7.13
N GLY A 75 8.82 -5.28 7.34
CA GLY A 75 9.05 -6.45 8.20
C GLY A 75 8.33 -7.71 7.68
N LEU A 76 7.85 -7.67 6.43
CA LEU A 76 7.36 -8.83 5.70
C LEU A 76 8.51 -9.78 5.34
N SER A 77 9.70 -9.65 5.92
CA SER A 77 10.82 -10.57 5.69
C SER A 77 10.40 -12.03 5.85
N GLU A 78 9.52 -12.36 6.80
CA GLU A 78 8.96 -13.71 6.94
C GLU A 78 7.88 -14.05 5.89
N ARG A 79 7.06 -13.09 5.48
CA ARG A 79 5.96 -13.30 4.51
C ARG A 79 6.40 -13.25 3.04
N VAL A 80 7.31 -12.36 2.69
CA VAL A 80 8.07 -12.35 1.44
C VAL A 80 8.87 -13.64 1.34
N ARG A 81 9.51 -14.12 2.41
CA ARG A 81 10.15 -15.46 2.43
C ARG A 81 9.18 -16.62 2.23
N ALA A 82 7.98 -16.56 2.83
CA ALA A 82 6.96 -17.58 2.63
C ALA A 82 6.47 -17.61 1.17
N ARG A 83 6.25 -16.43 0.57
CA ARG A 83 5.81 -16.29 -0.83
C ARG A 83 6.93 -16.61 -1.84
N LEU A 84 8.20 -16.31 -1.52
CA LEU A 84 9.38 -16.73 -2.30
C LEU A 84 9.61 -18.25 -2.31
N ARG A 85 9.12 -18.99 -1.31
CA ARG A 85 9.14 -20.45 -1.34
C ARG A 85 8.06 -21.04 -2.23
N GLU A 86 6.95 -20.34 -2.43
CA GLU A 86 5.83 -20.80 -3.25
C GLU A 86 5.97 -20.40 -4.72
N GLU A 87 6.49 -19.20 -5.03
CA GLU A 87 6.69 -18.74 -6.40
C GLU A 87 8.01 -17.94 -6.56
N PRO A 88 9.14 -18.60 -6.83
CA PRO A 88 10.44 -17.94 -7.03
C PRO A 88 10.54 -17.13 -8.33
N ALA A 89 9.55 -17.21 -9.23
CA ALA A 89 9.56 -16.54 -10.53
C ALA A 89 9.06 -15.07 -10.49
N ALA A 90 8.52 -14.60 -9.36
CA ALA A 90 8.07 -13.21 -9.21
C ALA A 90 9.23 -12.20 -9.12
N ILE A 91 10.48 -12.66 -9.18
CA ILE A 91 11.71 -11.85 -9.09
C ILE A 91 11.94 -11.00 -10.36
N ASP A 92 11.34 -11.36 -11.51
CA ASP A 92 11.72 -10.76 -12.80
C ASP A 92 10.76 -9.72 -13.39
N SER A 93 9.70 -9.31 -12.68
CA SER A 93 8.76 -8.31 -13.21
C SER A 93 9.10 -6.89 -12.74
N TYR A 94 10.02 -6.25 -13.46
CA TYR A 94 10.16 -4.79 -13.48
C TYR A 94 9.16 -4.17 -14.46
N SER A 95 8.38 -3.18 -14.03
CA SER A 95 7.96 -2.01 -14.81
C SER A 95 7.39 -0.93 -13.90
#